data_AF-X1EAF6-F1
#
_entry.id   AF-X1EAF6-F1
#
_cell.length_a   1.000
_cell.length_b   1.000
_cell.length_c   1.000
_cell.angle_alpha   90.00
_cell.angle_beta   90.00
_cell.angle_gamma   90.00
#
_symmetry.space_group_name_H-M   'P 1'
#
loop_
_entity.id
_entity.type
_entity.pdbx_description
1 polymer ?
#
loop_
_entity_poly.entity_id
_entity_poly.type
_entity_poly.pdbx_seq_one_letter_code
_entity_poly.pdbx_strand_id
1 'polypeptide(L)' 'GKKAVMAVFRRDRGFFRTELARRLPLRYTPQLEFILDETVERAMQLERLLKDEEDEIASD' A
#
# COMPACT_ATOMS: atom_id res chain seq x y z
N GLY A 1 10.58 -1.54 10.20
CA GLY A 1 10.32 -0.63 9.06
C GLY A 1 9.52 -1.34 7.98
N LYS A 2 8.86 -0.59 7.09
CA LYS A 2 7.92 -1.13 6.07
C LYS A 2 8.49 -2.31 5.26
N LYS A 3 9.76 -2.22 4.83
CA LYS A 3 10.46 -3.30 4.09
C LYS A 3 10.50 -4.64 4.85
N ALA A 4 10.71 -4.62 6.16
CA ALA A 4 10.76 -5.82 6.99
C ALA A 4 9.37 -6.48 7.10
N VAL A 5 8.32 -5.67 7.26
CA VAL A 5 6.93 -6.16 7.28
C VAL A 5 6.56 -6.80 5.95
N MET A 6 6.91 -6.17 4.83
CA MET A 6 6.67 -6.74 3.50
C MET A 6 7.43 -8.06 3.28
N ALA A 7 8.63 -8.21 3.84
CA ALA A 7 9.37 -9.47 3.79
C ALA A 7 8.67 -10.59 4.56
N VAL A 8 8.13 -10.28 5.74
CA VAL A 8 7.32 -11.22 6.55
C VAL A 8 6.06 -11.63 5.80
N PHE A 9 5.30 -10.68 5.23
CA PHE A 9 4.10 -11.01 4.46
C PHE A 9 4.41 -11.88 3.23
N ARG A 10 5.53 -11.62 2.53
CA ARG A 10 5.98 -12.45 1.41
C ARG A 10 6.42 -13.86 1.83
N ARG A 11 6.99 -14.01 3.03
CA ARG A 11 7.35 -15.31 3.60
C ARG A 11 6.09 -16.10 4.00
N ASP A 12 5.12 -15.43 4.61
CA ASP A 12 3.96 -16.07 5.23
C ASP A 12 2.74 -16.13 4.28
N ARG A 13 2.91 -15.91 2.96
CA ARG A 13 1.82 -15.91 1.96
C ARG A 13 0.97 -17.18 1.96
N GLY A 14 1.58 -18.33 2.25
CA GLY A 14 0.87 -19.60 2.33
C GLY A 14 -0.21 -19.60 3.40
N PHE A 15 0.09 -19.02 4.57
CA PHE A 15 -0.86 -18.90 5.67
C PHE A 15 -2.10 -18.09 5.27
N PHE A 16 -1.90 -16.89 4.70
CA PHE A 16 -3.01 -16.05 4.25
C PHE A 16 -3.83 -16.70 3.13
N ARG A 17 -3.17 -17.40 2.21
CA ARG A 17 -3.87 -18.13 1.14
C ARG A 17 -4.75 -19.25 1.70
N THR A 18 -4.25 -20.00 2.68
CA THR A 18 -5.04 -21.05 3.36
C THR A 18 -6.24 -20.46 4.10
N GLU A 19 -6.08 -19.33 4.80
CA GLU A 19 -7.19 -18.67 5.49
C GLU A 19 -8.26 -18.15 4.51
N LEU A 20 -7.85 -17.59 3.36
CA LEU A 20 -8.79 -17.17 2.31
C LEU A 20 -9.52 -18.36 1.69
N ALA A 21 -8.82 -19.47 1.44
CA ALA A 21 -9.42 -20.70 0.91
C ALA A 21 -10.53 -21.27 1.81
N ARG A 22 -10.40 -21.10 3.14
CA ARG A 22 -11.40 -21.55 4.12
C ARG A 22 -12.65 -20.67 4.15
N ARG A 23 -12.52 -19.39 3.80
CA ARG A 23 -13.60 -18.39 3.95
C ARG A 23 -14.31 -18.07 2.64
N LEU A 24 -13.62 -18.19 1.50
CA LEU A 24 -14.16 -17.87 0.19
C LEU A 24 -14.49 -19.15 -0.58
N PRO A 25 -15.72 -19.31 -1.11
CA PRO A 25 -16.11 -20.48 -1.90
C PRO A 25 -15.55 -20.36 -3.33
N LEU A 26 -14.23 -20.45 -3.46
CA LEU A 26 -13.53 -20.43 -4.75
C LEU A 26 -13.01 -21.82 -5.08
N ARG A 27 -13.20 -22.25 -6.33
CA ARG A 27 -12.62 -23.51 -6.83
C ARG A 27 -11.10 -23.51 -6.74
N TYR A 28 -10.48 -22.35 -6.96
CA TYR A 28 -9.04 -22.14 -6.84
C TYR A 28 -8.77 -20.84 -6.11
N THR A 29 -7.98 -20.91 -5.03
CA THR A 29 -7.52 -19.71 -4.34
C THR A 29 -6.35 -19.10 -5.11
N PRO A 30 -6.42 -17.82 -5.49
CA PRO A 30 -5.37 -17.16 -6.27
C PRO A 30 -4.06 -17.04 -5.47
N GLN A 31 -2.99 -16.68 -6.18
CA GLN A 31 -1.75 -16.25 -5.53
C GLN A 31 -1.95 -14.86 -4.93
N LEU A 32 -1.33 -14.63 -3.77
CA LEU A 32 -1.41 -13.35 -3.07
C LEU A 32 -0.17 -12.51 -3.33
N GLU A 33 -0.41 -11.27 -3.73
CA GLU A 33 0.59 -10.22 -3.82
C GLU A 33 0.34 -9.20 -2.72
N PHE A 34 1.41 -8.78 -2.05
CA PHE A 34 1.36 -7.77 -1.00
C PHE A 34 2.01 -6.52 -1.56
N ILE A 35 1.25 -5.43 -1.62
CA ILE A 35 1.67 -4.14 -2.13
C ILE A 35 1.53 -3.13 -1.00
N LEU A 36 2.54 -2.29 -0.82
CA LEU A 36 2.46 -1.18 0.12
C LEU A 36 1.66 -0.06 -0.52
N ASP A 37 0.64 0.43 0.17
CA ASP A 37 -0.07 1.63 -0.26
C ASP A 37 0.76 2.88 0.08
N GLU A 38 1.27 3.55 -0.95
CA GLU A 38 2.03 4.80 -0.86
C GLU A 38 1.18 6.02 -1.27
N THR A 39 -0.11 5.83 -1.55
CA THR A 39 -0.98 6.89 -2.08
C THR A 39 -1.13 8.05 -1.11
N VAL A 40 -1.27 7.77 0.19
CA VAL A 40 -1.42 8.79 1.24
C VAL A 40 -0.16 9.66 1.36
N GLU A 41 1.02 9.04 1.36
CA GLU A 41 2.29 9.77 1.44
C GLU A 41 2.51 10.66 0.22
N ARG A 42 2.16 10.13 -0.95
CA ARG A 42 2.20 10.89 -2.20
C ARG A 42 1.20 12.05 -2.20
N ALA A 43 -0.01 11.84 -1.70
CA ALA A 43 -1.02 12.90 -1.57
C ALA A 43 -0.53 14.01 -0.65
N MET A 44 0.00 13.66 0.52
CA MET A 44 0.59 14.64 1.45
C MET A 44 1.77 15.40 0.84
N GLN A 45 2.60 14.74 0.02
CA GLN A 45 3.68 15.41 -0.70
C GLN A 45 3.13 16.38 -1.75
N LEU A 46 2.12 15.97 -2.52
CA LEU A 46 1.47 16.81 -3.51
C LEU A 46 0.81 18.04 -2.89
N GLU A 47 0.08 17.86 -1.78
CA GLU A 47 -0.54 18.96 -1.03
C GLU A 47 0.48 19.99 -0.54
N ARG A 48 1.68 19.56 -0.14
CA ARG A 48 2.75 20.49 0.25
C ARG A 48 3.26 21.27 -0.94
N LEU A 49 3.57 20.58 -2.04
CA LEU A 49 4.06 21.24 -3.26
C LEU A 49 3.07 22.27 -3.79
N LEU A 50 1.78 21.94 -3.80
CA LEU A 50 0.73 22.87 -4.21
C LEU A 50 0.63 24.10 -3.30
N LYS A 51 0.76 23.92 -1.98
CA LYS A 51 0.77 25.06 -1.03
C LYS A 51 2.01 25.94 -1.19
N ASP A 52 3.17 25.32 -1.37
CA ASP A 52 4.42 26.05 -1.57
C ASP A 52 4.33 26.91 -2.84
N GLU A 53 3.76 26.38 -3.94
CA GLU A 53 3.48 27.14 -5.17
C GLU A 53 2.45 28.27 -4.97
N GLU A 54 1.37 28.02 -4.22
CA GLU A 54 0.37 29.06 -3.89
C GLU A 54 0.98 30.23 -3.09
N ASP A 55 1.81 29.93 -2.11
CA ASP A 55 2.49 30.92 -1.28
C ASP A 55 3.52 31.73 -2.09
N GLU A 56 4.23 31.10 -3.03
CA GLU A 56 5.14 31.79 -3.96
C GLU A 56 4.38 32.76 -4.89
N ILE A 57 3.27 32.32 -5.50
CA ILE A 57 2.44 33.18 -6.38
C ILE A 57 1.84 34.36 -5.61
N ALA A 58 1.43 34.17 -4.36
CA ALA A 58 0.86 35.24 -3.54
C ALA A 58 1.91 36.28 -3.08
N SER A 59 3.20 35.98 -3.22
CA SER A 59 4.32 36.84 -2.82
C SER A 59 4.88 37.72 -3.96
N ASP A 60 4.47 37.46 -5.21
CA ASP A 60 4.73 38.28 -6.42
C ASP A 60 3.56 39.25 -6.71
#